data_AF-A0A670Y452-F1
#
_entry.id   AF-A0A670Y452-F1
#
_cell.length_a   1.000
_cell.length_b   1.000
_cell.length_c   1.000
_cell.angle_alpha   90.00
_cell.angle_beta   90.00
_cell.angle_gamma   90.00
#
_symmetry.space_group_name_H-M   'P 1'
#
loop_
_entity.id
_entity.type
_entity.pdbx_description
1 polymer ?
#
loop_
_entity_poly.entity_id
_entity_poly.type
_entity_poly.pdbx_seq_one_letter_code
_entity_poly.pdbx_strand_id
1 'polypeptide(L)'
;MIIVYLLIIENQGFYLSININGLNSRAKRKRILTKLIKQNVDIICIQETHIRKSEEKFLDCPKLGKLFTAPADKKKKKGIAIYVRDDLKAELIWADPVGRTLVVQISINGITLLLVVIYAPNDDQGKFFKHLHQKITEFENGNIILIGDFNSIADYRKDHSNRSKNKKGNREFSKPYAPQHEPQVLEVSIHRRYLLPHVVVMQGNPEVLAKN
;
A
#
# COMPACT_ATOMS: atom_id res chain seq x y z
N MET A 1 7.54 -13.70 -4.09
CA MET A 1 7.26 -13.32 -2.68
C MET A 1 6.19 -12.26 -2.72
N ILE A 2 5.02 -12.49 -2.12
CA ILE A 2 3.96 -11.49 -1.99
C ILE A 2 4.15 -10.88 -0.61
N ILE A 3 4.37 -9.57 -0.52
CA ILE A 3 4.58 -8.87 0.75
C ILE A 3 3.29 -8.16 1.12
N VAL A 4 2.83 -8.35 2.35
CA VAL A 4 1.50 -7.94 2.81
C VAL A 4 1.65 -7.10 4.07
N TYR A 5 0.95 -5.96 4.08
CA TYR A 5 0.99 -4.96 5.12
C TYR A 5 -0.42 -4.71 5.67
N LEU A 6 -0.73 -5.18 6.89
CA LEU A 6 -1.96 -4.82 7.61
C LEU A 6 -1.59 -3.81 8.70
N LEU A 7 -2.31 -2.70 8.79
CA LEU A 7 -2.10 -1.69 9.82
C LEU A 7 -3.44 -1.27 10.46
N ILE A 8 -3.42 -1.14 11.78
CA ILE A 8 -4.52 -0.63 12.61
C ILE A 8 -4.10 0.77 13.04
N ILE A 9 -4.83 1.80 12.62
CA ILE A 9 -4.75 3.13 13.23
C ILE A 9 -5.81 3.14 14.33
N GLU A 10 -5.43 3.48 15.56
CA GLU A 10 -6.33 3.53 16.70
C GLU A 10 -7.64 4.25 16.33
N ASN A 11 -8.74 3.48 16.31
CA ASN A 11 -10.12 3.90 16.10
C ASN A 11 -10.52 4.57 14.76
N GLN A 12 -9.74 4.48 13.67
CA GLN A 12 -10.09 5.16 12.41
C GLN A 12 -10.09 4.32 11.11
N GLY A 13 -9.88 3.01 11.17
CA GLY A 13 -10.13 2.10 10.02
C GLY A 13 -9.06 1.03 9.81
N PHE A 14 -9.42 -0.04 9.11
CA PHE A 14 -8.53 -1.15 8.75
C PHE A 14 -8.02 -0.99 7.31
N TYR A 15 -6.71 -0.87 7.16
CA TYR A 15 -6.04 -0.67 5.88
C TYR A 15 -5.15 -1.86 5.54
N LEU A 16 -5.20 -2.29 4.28
CA LEU A 16 -4.32 -3.31 3.73
C LEU A 16 -3.53 -2.72 2.56
N SER A 17 -2.21 -2.84 2.57
CA SER A 17 -1.36 -2.52 1.42
C SER A 17 -0.59 -3.77 0.98
N ILE A 18 -0.52 -4.03 -0.33
CA ILE A 18 0.05 -5.27 -0.84
C ILE A 18 0.65 -5.10 -2.24
N ASN A 19 1.93 -5.41 -2.38
CA ASN A 19 2.56 -5.56 -3.68
C ASN A 19 2.33 -7.01 -4.18
N ILE A 20 1.55 -7.15 -5.26
CA ILE A 20 1.14 -8.45 -5.80
C ILE A 20 2.07 -8.97 -6.89
N ASN A 21 2.91 -8.12 -7.48
CA ASN A 21 3.76 -8.46 -8.64
C ASN A 21 2.93 -9.13 -9.77
N GLY A 22 1.88 -8.45 -10.20
CA GLY A 22 1.09 -8.74 -11.39
C GLY A 22 -0.18 -9.56 -11.18
N LEU A 23 -1.25 -9.12 -11.84
CA LEU A 23 -2.58 -9.73 -11.87
C LEU A 23 -3.04 -10.17 -13.28
N ASN A 24 -2.12 -10.22 -14.26
CA ASN A 24 -2.45 -10.61 -15.63
C ASN A 24 -3.01 -12.03 -15.73
N SER A 25 -2.42 -13.00 -15.02
CA SER A 25 -2.91 -14.38 -14.99
C SER A 25 -4.29 -14.46 -14.34
N ARG A 26 -5.28 -15.00 -15.06
CA ARG A 26 -6.65 -15.20 -14.56
C ARG A 26 -6.68 -16.03 -13.28
N ALA A 27 -5.89 -17.10 -13.22
CA ALA A 27 -5.82 -17.99 -12.06
C ALA A 27 -5.25 -17.27 -10.83
N LYS A 28 -4.12 -16.55 -11.00
CA LYS A 28 -3.52 -15.74 -9.93
C LYS A 28 -4.49 -14.66 -9.46
N ARG A 29 -5.11 -13.93 -10.38
CA ARG A 29 -6.04 -12.84 -10.09
C ARG A 29 -7.25 -13.32 -9.28
N LYS A 30 -7.92 -14.39 -9.74
CA LYS A 30 -9.04 -14.99 -9.00
C LYS A 30 -8.63 -15.36 -7.58
N ARG A 31 -7.51 -16.07 -7.42
CA ARG A 31 -6.99 -16.49 -6.11
C ARG A 31 -6.73 -15.31 -5.18
N ILE A 32 -6.08 -14.24 -5.67
CA ILE A 32 -5.76 -13.06 -4.88
C ILE A 32 -7.03 -12.30 -4.49
N LEU A 33 -7.92 -11.97 -5.44
CA LEU A 33 -9.16 -11.26 -5.13
C LEU A 33 -10.03 -12.02 -4.13
N THR A 34 -10.13 -13.35 -4.24
CA THR A 34 -10.82 -14.17 -3.23
C THR A 34 -10.17 -14.12 -1.85
N LYS A 35 -8.83 -14.08 -1.76
CA LYS A 35 -8.13 -13.91 -0.48
C LYS A 35 -8.40 -12.52 0.13
N LEU A 36 -8.40 -11.47 -0.70
CA LEU A 36 -8.66 -10.10 -0.28
C LEU A 36 -10.08 -9.90 0.26
N ILE A 37 -11.09 -10.53 -0.37
CA ILE A 37 -12.49 -10.48 0.11
C ILE A 37 -12.61 -11.00 1.55
N LYS A 38 -11.79 -11.99 1.92
CA LYS A 38 -11.81 -12.58 3.27
C LYS A 38 -11.10 -11.75 4.33
N GLN A 39 -10.36 -10.70 3.96
CA GLN A 39 -9.64 -9.88 4.94
C GLN A 39 -10.55 -8.94 5.72
N ASN A 40 -11.74 -8.63 5.21
CA ASN A 40 -12.72 -7.74 5.86
C ASN A 40 -12.10 -6.41 6.32
N VAL A 41 -11.38 -5.74 5.42
CA VAL A 41 -10.74 -4.44 5.66
C VAL A 41 -11.50 -3.33 4.95
N ASP A 42 -11.34 -2.09 5.42
CA ASP A 42 -12.07 -0.93 4.89
C ASP A 42 -11.48 -0.47 3.56
N ILE A 43 -10.15 -0.49 3.45
CA ILE A 43 -9.41 0.00 2.29
C ILE A 43 -8.29 -0.98 1.92
N ILE A 44 -8.19 -1.32 0.64
CA ILE A 44 -7.16 -2.21 0.08
C ILE A 44 -6.38 -1.47 -1.00
N CYS A 45 -5.08 -1.32 -0.79
CA CYS A 45 -4.13 -0.71 -1.71
C CYS A 45 -3.27 -1.82 -2.34
N ILE A 46 -3.29 -1.94 -3.67
CA ILE A 46 -2.54 -2.95 -4.41
C ILE A 46 -1.51 -2.27 -5.30
N GLN A 47 -0.24 -2.62 -5.14
CA GLN A 47 0.86 -2.23 -6.03
C GLN A 47 1.22 -3.35 -7.02
N GLU A 48 1.87 -2.96 -8.11
CA GLU A 48 2.25 -3.83 -9.23
C GLU A 48 1.07 -4.65 -9.78
N THR A 49 -0.05 -4.00 -10.08
CA THR A 49 -1.20 -4.72 -10.70
C THR A 49 -0.84 -5.28 -12.08
N HIS A 50 0.06 -4.61 -12.81
CA HIS A 50 0.42 -4.92 -14.20
C HIS A 50 -0.79 -4.90 -15.17
N ILE A 51 -1.88 -4.23 -14.80
CA ILE A 51 -3.10 -4.10 -15.60
C ILE A 51 -3.12 -2.73 -16.28
N ARG A 52 -3.24 -2.71 -17.60
CA ARG A 52 -3.32 -1.47 -18.40
C ARG A 52 -4.72 -0.88 -18.34
N LYS A 53 -4.86 0.39 -18.74
CA LYS A 53 -6.16 1.08 -18.80
C LYS A 53 -7.20 0.30 -19.62
N SER A 54 -6.82 -0.29 -20.76
CA SER A 54 -7.71 -1.10 -21.59
C SER A 54 -8.16 -2.43 -20.96
N GLU A 55 -7.49 -2.86 -19.89
CA GLU A 55 -7.70 -4.12 -19.19
C GLU A 55 -8.29 -3.91 -17.78
N GLU A 56 -8.64 -2.67 -17.43
CA GLU A 56 -9.05 -2.25 -16.07
C GLU A 56 -10.27 -3.03 -15.55
N LYS A 57 -11.18 -3.45 -16.45
CA LYS A 57 -12.31 -4.35 -16.13
C LYS A 57 -11.90 -5.65 -15.44
N PHE A 58 -10.64 -6.08 -15.55
CA PHE A 58 -10.14 -7.26 -14.85
C PHE A 58 -9.97 -7.04 -13.34
N LEU A 59 -9.87 -5.79 -12.91
CA LEU A 59 -9.81 -5.39 -11.51
C LEU A 59 -11.20 -5.17 -10.91
N ASP A 60 -12.27 -5.17 -11.72
CA ASP A 60 -13.61 -4.98 -11.19
C ASP A 60 -13.98 -6.13 -10.22
N CYS A 61 -14.22 -5.75 -8.97
CA CYS A 61 -14.55 -6.67 -7.89
C CYS A 61 -15.45 -5.96 -6.87
N PRO A 62 -16.76 -5.86 -7.13
CA PRO A 62 -17.68 -5.10 -6.29
C PRO A 62 -17.70 -5.52 -4.81
N LYS A 63 -17.35 -6.79 -4.53
CA LYS A 63 -17.23 -7.30 -3.15
C LYS A 63 -16.12 -6.66 -2.33
N LEU A 64 -15.16 -6.00 -2.98
CA LEU A 64 -14.09 -5.24 -2.32
C LEU A 64 -14.45 -3.76 -2.17
N GLY A 65 -15.55 -3.31 -2.78
CA GLY A 65 -16.01 -1.92 -2.80
C GLY A 65 -15.58 -1.16 -4.06
N LYS A 66 -15.68 0.17 -3.98
CA LYS A 66 -15.39 1.12 -5.06
C LYS A 66 -13.93 1.06 -5.49
N LEU A 67 -13.71 0.87 -6.79
CA LEU A 67 -12.38 0.76 -7.41
C LEU A 67 -11.86 2.12 -7.91
N PHE A 68 -10.59 2.41 -7.59
CA PHE A 68 -9.79 3.50 -8.17
C PHE A 68 -8.48 2.94 -8.71
N THR A 69 -7.97 3.47 -9.83
CA THR A 69 -6.73 2.96 -10.42
C THR A 69 -5.79 4.05 -10.93
N ALA A 70 -4.49 3.77 -10.82
CA ALA A 70 -3.45 4.33 -11.65
C ALA A 70 -2.94 3.18 -12.53
N PRO A 71 -3.31 3.11 -13.82
CA PRO A 71 -3.03 1.94 -14.65
C PRO A 71 -1.52 1.68 -14.86
N ALA A 72 -1.18 0.42 -15.15
CA ALA A 72 0.17 0.04 -15.55
C ALA A 72 0.57 0.67 -16.90
N ASP A 73 1.87 0.84 -17.08
CA ASP A 73 2.44 1.37 -18.31
C ASP A 73 2.28 0.40 -19.51
N LYS A 74 2.72 0.84 -20.70
CA LYS A 74 2.65 0.03 -21.93
C LYS A 74 3.38 -1.32 -21.82
N LYS A 75 4.43 -1.41 -20.99
CA LYS A 75 5.21 -2.63 -20.74
C LYS A 75 4.57 -3.53 -19.68
N LYS A 76 3.35 -3.20 -19.22
CA LYS A 76 2.65 -3.88 -18.12
C LYS A 76 3.49 -3.93 -16.86
N LYS A 77 4.19 -2.85 -16.55
CA LYS A 77 4.92 -2.67 -15.30
C LYS A 77 4.17 -1.67 -14.41
N LYS A 78 4.34 -1.80 -13.09
CA LYS A 78 3.72 -0.93 -12.07
C LYS A 78 2.19 -1.10 -12.04
N GLY A 79 1.46 -0.03 -11.79
CA GLY A 79 0.02 0.01 -11.70
C GLY A 79 -0.44 -0.15 -10.25
N ILE A 80 -1.39 0.69 -9.85
CA ILE A 80 -1.98 0.73 -8.53
C ILE A 80 -3.49 0.56 -8.65
N ALA A 81 -4.07 -0.23 -7.74
CA ALA A 81 -5.52 -0.29 -7.54
C ALA A 81 -5.84 -0.03 -6.06
N ILE A 82 -6.86 0.76 -5.80
CA ILE A 82 -7.41 0.96 -4.46
C ILE A 82 -8.86 0.49 -4.49
N TYR A 83 -9.23 -0.36 -3.55
CA TYR A 83 -10.62 -0.65 -3.23
C TYR A 83 -10.98 0.05 -1.93
N VAL A 84 -12.09 0.77 -1.93
CA VAL A 84 -12.65 1.44 -0.75
C VAL A 84 -14.03 0.86 -0.49
N ARG A 85 -14.31 0.41 0.74
CA ARG A 85 -15.62 -0.13 1.12
C ARG A 85 -16.73 0.88 0.82
N ASP A 86 -17.87 0.38 0.34
CA ASP A 86 -18.93 1.22 -0.25
C ASP A 86 -19.65 2.16 0.73
N ASP A 87 -19.53 1.92 2.03
CA ASP A 87 -20.05 2.79 3.09
C ASP A 87 -19.17 4.03 3.35
N LEU A 88 -17.93 4.03 2.85
CA LEU A 88 -17.02 5.17 2.94
C LEU A 88 -17.17 6.08 1.71
N LYS A 89 -17.22 7.39 1.96
CA LYS A 89 -17.15 8.38 0.87
C LYS A 89 -15.73 8.44 0.34
N ALA A 90 -15.56 8.22 -0.95
CA ALA A 90 -14.27 8.31 -1.61
C ALA A 90 -14.35 8.92 -3.02
N GLU A 91 -13.34 9.74 -3.35
CA GLU A 91 -13.19 10.45 -4.63
C GLU A 91 -11.75 10.40 -5.13
N LEU A 92 -11.58 10.21 -6.44
CA LEU A 92 -10.28 10.25 -7.09
C LEU A 92 -9.81 11.70 -7.17
N ILE A 93 -8.67 12.01 -6.57
CA ILE A 93 -8.06 13.34 -6.66
C ILE A 93 -7.01 13.37 -7.78
N TRP A 94 -6.14 12.35 -7.81
CA TRP A 94 -5.08 12.30 -8.81
C TRP A 94 -4.60 10.87 -9.06
N ALA A 95 -4.28 10.56 -10.32
CA ALA A 95 -3.63 9.32 -10.71
C ALA A 95 -2.39 9.63 -11.53
N ASP A 96 -1.24 9.11 -11.11
CA ASP A 96 0.01 9.21 -11.87
C ASP A 96 -0.14 8.49 -13.22
N PRO A 97 0.10 9.18 -14.35
CA PRO A 97 0.09 8.57 -15.69
C PRO A 97 1.07 7.40 -15.85
N VAL A 98 2.12 7.34 -15.02
CA VAL A 98 3.13 6.27 -15.05
C VAL A 98 2.75 5.10 -14.14
N GLY A 99 1.70 5.23 -13.32
CA GLY A 99 1.15 4.15 -12.50
C GLY A 99 1.93 3.89 -11.21
N ARG A 100 2.61 4.90 -10.65
CA ARG A 100 3.35 4.80 -9.37
C ARG A 100 2.72 5.53 -8.20
N THR A 101 1.75 6.40 -8.44
CA THR A 101 1.03 7.10 -7.37
C THR A 101 -0.45 7.19 -7.67
N LEU A 102 -1.28 7.03 -6.66
CA LEU A 102 -2.73 7.20 -6.73
C LEU A 102 -3.19 7.93 -5.46
N VAL A 103 -3.95 9.01 -5.63
CA VAL A 103 -4.44 9.86 -4.54
C VAL A 103 -5.95 9.83 -4.55
N VAL A 104 -6.52 9.38 -3.44
CA VAL A 104 -7.96 9.30 -3.21
C VAL A 104 -8.30 10.07 -1.94
N GLN A 105 -9.25 10.98 -2.02
CA GLN A 105 -9.83 11.61 -0.84
C GLN A 105 -10.84 10.66 -0.22
N ILE A 106 -10.74 10.41 1.08
CA ILE A 106 -11.62 9.49 1.81
C ILE A 106 -12.18 10.22 3.04
N SER A 107 -13.44 9.99 3.35
CA SER A 107 -14.05 10.45 4.61
C SER A 107 -14.35 9.29 5.53
N ILE A 108 -13.78 9.30 6.73
CA ILE A 108 -13.97 8.27 7.76
C ILE A 108 -14.38 8.95 9.06
N ASN A 109 -15.49 8.53 9.65
CA ASN A 109 -16.02 9.09 10.90
C ASN A 109 -16.16 10.63 10.88
N GLY A 110 -16.49 11.20 9.71
CA GLY A 110 -16.62 12.65 9.52
C GLY A 110 -15.31 13.41 9.29
N ILE A 111 -14.17 12.73 9.33
CA ILE A 111 -12.86 13.31 9.04
C ILE A 111 -12.51 13.02 7.57
N THR A 112 -12.24 14.08 6.81
CA THR A 112 -11.72 13.96 5.43
C THR A 112 -10.20 13.91 5.45
N LEU A 113 -9.63 12.96 4.72
CA LEU A 113 -8.20 12.76 4.56
C LEU A 113 -7.83 12.40 3.12
N LEU A 114 -6.58 12.63 2.75
CA LEU A 114 -6.00 12.20 1.48
C LEU A 114 -5.21 10.91 1.68
N LEU A 115 -5.65 9.84 1.03
CA LEU A 115 -4.90 8.60 0.92
C LEU A 115 -4.00 8.65 -0.31
N VAL A 116 -2.70 8.78 -0.07
CA VAL A 116 -1.65 8.78 -1.09
C VAL A 116 -1.03 7.39 -1.12
N VAL A 117 -1.33 6.62 -2.16
CA VAL A 117 -0.79 5.26 -2.36
C VAL A 117 0.35 5.31 -3.35
N ILE A 118 1.51 4.76 -2.97
CA ILE A 118 2.72 4.79 -3.81
C ILE A 118 3.28 3.40 -4.14
N TYR A 119 4.00 3.36 -5.26
CA TYR A 119 4.97 2.34 -5.63
C TYR A 119 6.23 3.07 -6.12
N ALA A 120 7.16 3.33 -5.20
CA ALA A 120 8.39 4.04 -5.50
C ALA A 120 9.26 3.23 -6.47
N PRO A 121 10.06 3.86 -7.35
CA PRO A 121 11.01 3.13 -8.18
C PRO A 121 12.20 2.59 -7.35
N ASN A 122 12.92 1.58 -7.88
CA ASN A 122 14.21 1.17 -7.32
C ASN A 122 15.31 2.22 -7.61
N ASP A 123 15.28 2.80 -8.81
CA ASP A 123 16.22 3.83 -9.24
C ASP A 123 15.58 5.23 -9.14
N ASP A 124 16.39 6.29 -9.12
CA ASP A 124 15.92 7.68 -9.13
C ASP A 124 14.91 8.07 -8.02
N GLN A 125 14.97 7.40 -6.88
CA GLN A 125 14.05 7.62 -5.75
C GLN A 125 14.01 9.08 -5.27
N GLY A 126 15.15 9.77 -5.24
CA GLY A 126 15.20 11.18 -4.86
C GLY A 126 14.36 12.07 -5.76
N LYS A 127 14.37 11.81 -7.08
CA LYS A 127 13.53 12.53 -8.05
C LYS A 127 12.05 12.19 -7.86
N PHE A 128 11.73 10.92 -7.62
CA PHE A 128 10.37 10.47 -7.33
C PHE A 128 9.80 11.16 -6.09
N PHE A 129 10.48 11.08 -4.95
CA PHE A 129 9.99 11.68 -3.69
C PHE A 129 9.96 13.20 -3.73
N LYS A 130 10.89 13.86 -4.45
CA LYS A 130 10.81 15.31 -4.68
C LYS A 130 9.55 15.70 -5.47
N HIS A 131 9.23 14.96 -6.54
CA HIS A 131 8.02 15.20 -7.32
C HIS A 131 6.76 14.90 -6.51
N LEU A 132 6.75 13.79 -5.76
CA LEU A 132 5.66 13.43 -4.86
C LEU A 132 5.40 14.53 -3.82
N HIS A 133 6.46 15.05 -3.19
CA HIS A 133 6.36 16.15 -2.24
C HIS A 133 5.73 17.40 -2.86
N GLN A 134 6.20 17.82 -4.04
CA GLN A 134 5.62 18.95 -4.78
C GLN A 134 4.13 18.73 -5.06
N LYS A 135 3.75 17.52 -5.46
CA LYS A 135 2.34 17.17 -5.69
C LYS A 135 1.52 17.21 -4.40
N ILE A 136 2.03 16.66 -3.32
CA ILE A 136 1.35 16.68 -2.02
C ILE A 136 1.13 18.13 -1.53
N THR A 137 2.11 19.01 -1.72
CA THR A 137 1.98 20.42 -1.34
C THR A 137 0.93 21.20 -2.15
N GLU A 138 0.51 20.69 -3.32
CA GLU A 138 -0.60 21.28 -4.09
C GLU A 138 -1.97 20.97 -3.45
N PHE A 139 -2.08 19.92 -2.62
CA PHE A 139 -3.37 19.43 -2.11
C PHE A 139 -3.84 20.08 -0.78
N GLU A 140 -3.30 21.27 -0.45
CA GLU A 140 -3.56 22.01 0.79
C GLU A 140 -3.30 21.20 2.09
N ASN A 141 -3.36 21.86 3.26
CA ASN A 141 -2.99 21.29 4.58
C ASN A 141 -4.04 20.29 5.14
N GLY A 142 -4.39 19.26 4.37
CA GLY A 142 -5.28 18.18 4.80
C GLY A 142 -4.57 17.09 5.60
N ASN A 143 -5.35 16.28 6.32
CA ASN A 143 -4.85 15.04 6.91
C ASN A 143 -4.40 14.10 5.78
N ILE A 144 -3.13 13.73 5.73
CA ILE A 144 -2.58 12.89 4.65
C ILE A 144 -2.07 11.57 5.23
N ILE A 145 -2.50 10.47 4.62
CA ILE A 145 -1.95 9.13 4.82
C ILE A 145 -1.12 8.77 3.59
N LEU A 146 0.18 8.56 3.79
CA LEU A 146 1.07 8.04 2.75
C LEU A 146 1.33 6.55 3.00
N ILE A 147 0.89 5.69 2.08
CA ILE A 147 0.98 4.23 2.21
C ILE A 147 1.51 3.60 0.91
N GLY A 148 2.16 2.45 1.01
CA GLY A 148 2.50 1.66 -0.17
C GLY A 148 3.87 1.01 -0.09
N ASP A 149 4.47 0.83 -1.26
CA ASP A 149 5.79 0.24 -1.40
C ASP A 149 6.80 1.36 -1.69
N PHE A 150 7.65 1.64 -0.70
CA PHE A 150 8.63 2.71 -0.76
C PHE A 150 9.92 2.26 -1.45
N ASN A 151 10.09 0.97 -1.77
CA ASN A 151 11.29 0.37 -2.36
C ASN A 151 12.63 0.85 -1.72
N SER A 152 12.62 1.30 -0.45
CA SER A 152 13.76 1.95 0.22
C SER A 152 13.84 1.65 1.73
N ILE A 153 15.04 1.27 2.21
CA ILE A 153 15.53 1.22 3.61
C ILE A 153 15.11 -0.01 4.46
N ALA A 154 15.16 -1.22 3.91
CA ALA A 154 15.45 -2.42 4.71
C ALA A 154 16.88 -2.95 4.50
N ASP A 155 17.50 -2.65 3.35
CA ASP A 155 18.83 -3.19 3.02
C ASP A 155 20.01 -2.38 3.54
N TYR A 156 19.83 -1.10 3.91
CA TYR A 156 20.95 -0.33 4.49
C TYR A 156 21.44 -0.90 5.84
N ARG A 157 20.56 -1.58 6.60
CA ARG A 157 20.95 -2.30 7.84
C ARG A 157 21.44 -3.73 7.58
N LYS A 158 21.10 -4.35 6.45
CA LYS A 158 21.53 -5.72 6.13
C LYS A 158 22.92 -5.79 5.50
N ASP A 159 23.37 -4.74 4.83
CA ASP A 159 24.72 -4.71 4.24
C ASP A 159 25.84 -4.40 5.24
N HIS A 160 25.52 -4.10 6.51
CA HIS A 160 26.53 -3.79 7.53
C HIS A 160 26.56 -4.72 8.76
N SER A 161 25.86 -5.85 8.79
CA SER A 161 26.06 -6.82 9.88
C SER A 161 26.01 -8.30 9.46
N ASN A 162 27.21 -8.87 9.39
CA ASN A 162 27.59 -10.24 9.76
C ASN A 162 26.95 -11.46 9.06
N ARG A 163 27.82 -12.11 8.28
CA ARG A 163 28.18 -13.54 8.37
C ARG A 163 27.41 -14.37 9.43
N SER A 164 26.76 -15.42 8.92
CA SER A 164 26.76 -16.82 9.40
C SER A 164 25.43 -17.45 9.89
N LYS A 165 25.16 -18.63 9.29
CA LYS A 165 24.53 -19.87 9.82
C LYS A 165 22.99 -20.00 9.92
N ASN A 166 22.49 -20.89 9.03
CA ASN A 166 21.40 -21.87 9.15
C ASN A 166 20.72 -22.08 10.52
N LYS A 167 19.37 -22.24 10.51
CA LYS A 167 18.66 -23.44 11.03
C LYS A 167 17.15 -23.44 10.71
N LYS A 168 16.64 -24.62 10.33
CA LYS A 168 15.21 -25.02 10.23
C LYS A 168 14.60 -25.19 11.63
N GLY A 169 13.30 -24.97 11.78
CA GLY A 169 12.52 -25.41 12.96
C GLY A 169 11.01 -25.15 12.85
N ASN A 170 10.21 -26.21 12.89
CA ASN A 170 8.74 -26.23 13.01
C ASN A 170 8.24 -25.45 14.24
N ARG A 171 7.13 -24.70 14.14
CA ARG A 171 6.27 -24.34 15.30
C ARG A 171 4.79 -24.16 14.92
N GLU A 172 3.95 -24.77 15.74
CA GLU A 172 2.48 -24.88 15.71
C GLU A 172 1.75 -23.53 15.81
N PHE A 173 0.46 -23.54 15.45
CA PHE A 173 -0.44 -22.38 15.39
C PHE A 173 -1.00 -22.00 16.77
N SER A 174 -0.90 -20.72 17.13
CA SER A 174 -1.71 -20.10 18.19
C SER A 174 -2.63 -19.02 17.61
N LYS A 175 -3.79 -18.85 18.27
CA LYS A 175 -4.98 -18.05 17.91
C LYS A 175 -4.68 -16.56 17.64
N PRO A 176 -5.57 -15.82 16.93
CA PRO A 176 -5.37 -14.41 16.61
C PRO A 176 -5.29 -13.55 17.88
N TYR A 177 -4.13 -12.94 18.09
CA TYR A 177 -3.90 -11.92 19.12
C TYR A 177 -4.31 -10.54 18.57
N ALA A 178 -5.14 -9.83 19.33
CA ALA A 178 -5.24 -8.38 19.22
C ALA A 178 -3.97 -7.78 19.85
N PRO A 179 -3.17 -6.94 19.14
CA PRO A 179 -2.00 -6.34 19.74
C PRO A 179 -2.42 -5.20 20.69
N GLN A 180 -2.00 -5.30 21.95
CA GLN A 180 -2.14 -4.26 22.99
C GLN A 180 -0.95 -3.27 22.98
N HIS A 181 -0.38 -2.95 21.82
CA HIS A 181 0.78 -2.07 21.74
C HIS A 181 0.53 -0.93 20.76
N GLU A 182 0.73 0.27 21.31
CA GLU A 182 0.76 1.60 20.70
C GLU A 182 1.35 1.57 19.27
N PRO A 183 0.74 2.28 18.29
CA PRO A 183 1.23 2.28 16.93
C PRO A 183 2.67 2.81 16.89
N GLN A 184 3.62 1.94 16.58
CA GLN A 184 4.98 2.34 16.29
C GLN A 184 4.95 3.19 15.02
N VAL A 185 5.00 4.52 15.18
CA VAL A 185 5.32 5.46 14.12
C VAL A 185 6.71 5.09 13.60
N LEU A 186 6.75 4.24 12.57
CA LEU A 186 7.99 3.91 11.89
C LEU A 186 8.54 5.22 11.33
N GLU A 187 9.69 5.65 11.85
CA GLU A 187 10.57 6.59 11.17
C GLU A 187 11.04 5.95 9.86
N VAL A 188 10.18 5.97 8.84
CA VAL A 188 10.57 5.65 7.48
C VAL A 188 11.60 6.71 7.13
N SER A 189 12.85 6.29 6.89
CA SER A 189 13.98 7.15 6.49
C SER A 189 13.81 7.75 5.08
N ILE A 190 12.57 8.12 4.71
CA ILE A 190 12.33 9.20 3.76
C ILE A 190 13.14 10.37 4.31
N HIS A 191 14.05 10.95 3.52
CA HIS A 191 14.82 12.09 4.01
C HIS A 191 13.86 13.06 4.68
N ARG A 192 13.98 13.27 6.00
CA ARG A 192 13.04 14.06 6.82
C ARG A 192 12.68 15.42 6.20
N ARG A 193 13.52 15.92 5.28
CA ARG A 193 13.31 17.10 4.45
C ARG A 193 12.09 17.05 3.51
N TYR A 194 11.54 15.88 3.16
CA TYR A 194 10.44 15.76 2.19
C TYR A 194 9.09 15.35 2.81
N LEU A 195 9.03 15.13 4.12
CA LEU A 195 7.78 14.85 4.81
C LEU A 195 7.24 16.12 5.45
N LEU A 196 6.00 16.48 5.12
CA LEU A 196 5.29 17.54 5.83
C LEU A 196 4.92 17.01 7.23
N PRO A 197 4.90 17.87 8.27
CA PRO A 197 4.71 17.46 9.66
C PRO A 197 3.35 16.79 9.96
N HIS A 198 2.36 16.94 9.06
CA HIS A 198 1.02 16.34 9.16
C HIS A 198 0.85 15.04 8.35
N VAL A 199 1.90 14.57 7.68
CA VAL A 199 1.86 13.32 6.89
C VAL A 199 2.12 12.14 7.82
N VAL A 200 1.12 11.27 7.98
CA VAL A 200 1.32 9.98 8.64
C VAL A 200 1.84 8.99 7.59
N VAL A 201 3.08 8.53 7.76
CA VAL A 201 3.69 7.53 6.89
C VAL A 201 3.39 6.13 7.42
N MET A 202 2.80 5.30 6.58
CA MET A 202 2.39 3.95 6.93
C MET A 202 3.14 2.94 6.06
N GLN A 203 4.03 2.18 6.70
CA GLN A 203 4.68 1.01 6.12
C GLN A 203 4.31 -0.19 7.01
N GLY A 204 3.59 -1.17 6.48
CA GLY A 204 3.07 -2.22 7.35
C GLY A 204 4.12 -3.21 7.83
N ASN A 205 3.71 -3.97 8.83
CA ASN A 205 4.50 -5.03 9.42
C ASN A 205 4.38 -6.32 8.56
N PRO A 206 5.49 -6.94 8.10
CA PRO A 206 5.51 -8.06 7.16
C PRO A 206 4.93 -9.40 7.67
N GLU A 207 4.51 -9.52 8.93
CA GLU A 207 4.17 -10.82 9.53
C GLU A 207 2.73 -11.33 9.28
N VAL A 208 1.86 -10.56 8.62
CA VAL A 208 0.41 -10.85 8.61
C VAL A 208 -0.06 -11.87 7.54
N LEU A 209 0.72 -12.14 6.49
CA LEU A 209 0.38 -13.18 5.50
C LEU A 209 1.49 -14.21 5.22
N ALA A 210 2.52 -14.30 6.07
CA ALA A 210 3.57 -15.31 5.96
C ALA A 210 3.16 -16.71 6.48
N LYS A 211 1.89 -16.92 6.86
CA LYS A 211 1.36 -18.23 7.24
C LYS A 211 0.07 -18.52 6.47
N ASN A 212 0.22 -19.22 5.33
CA ASN A 212 -0.68 -20.20 4.68
C ASN A 212 -0.38 -20.34 3.18
#